data_AF-A0A5J6JM79-F1
#
_entry.id   AF-A0A5J6JM79-F1
#
_cell.length_a   1.000
_cell.length_b   1.000
_cell.length_c   1.000
_cell.angle_alpha   90.00
_cell.angle_beta   90.00
_cell.angle_gamma   90.00
#
_symmetry.space_group_name_H-M   'P 1'
#
loop_
_entity.id
_entity.type
_entity.pdbx_description
1 polymer ?
#
loop_
_entity_poly.entity_id
_entity_poly.type
_entity_poly.pdbx_seq_one_letter_code
_entity_poly.pdbx_strand_id
1 'polypeptide(L)'
;MADGAVDPHALEAVIRSHPDIGAALVAELPEDESGTRRLVAHLAPPAGARSWPPAADLPDGAQLREHLAGKVARVQLPQVVVRLRTLPRNRGGQENREALPRPVAAGKPGRGGAGGSGKYTPTGSGAPTPFPLVGCGIPFLIGTGLIFFILAKILWPGSTELDGVPNPWAFLFFVLYLFEGASFAAGLVFLVGGRAMMLRHGPGQSPGFTRAAHLAVVYLLIAWWPQDNFYRLAAKHDWPLQAALVYAFNIPLMLAAAVLAFYVTRKPPSPFDFEEADDRGGPSAR
;
A
#
# COMPACT_ATOMS: atom_id res chain seq x y z
N MET A 1 30.57 -9.44 35.31
CA MET A 1 30.25 -10.03 34.00
C MET A 1 29.37 -9.01 33.29
N ALA A 2 29.97 -8.16 32.46
CA ALA A 2 29.25 -7.07 31.80
C ALA A 2 28.36 -7.67 30.71
N ASP A 3 27.06 -7.46 30.85
CA ASP A 3 26.04 -7.83 29.89
C ASP A 3 26.37 -7.18 28.54
N GLY A 4 26.91 -7.98 27.61
CA GLY A 4 27.39 -7.55 26.31
C GLY A 4 26.23 -7.30 25.36
N ALA A 5 25.29 -6.44 25.76
CA ALA A 5 24.19 -6.01 24.93
C ALA A 5 24.74 -5.43 23.64
N VAL A 6 24.49 -6.13 22.53
CA VAL A 6 24.88 -5.67 21.20
C VAL A 6 24.02 -4.47 20.88
N ASP A 7 24.62 -3.32 20.59
CA ASP A 7 23.88 -2.21 20.00
C ASP A 7 23.51 -2.58 18.57
N PRO A 8 22.23 -2.89 18.28
CA PRO A 8 21.85 -3.35 16.96
C PRO A 8 22.04 -2.25 15.91
N HIS A 9 21.94 -0.98 16.29
CA HIS A 9 22.05 0.15 15.35
C HIS A 9 23.48 0.38 14.89
N ALA A 10 24.45 0.24 15.79
CA ALA A 10 25.87 0.27 15.43
C ALA A 10 26.20 -0.86 14.45
N LEU A 11 25.73 -2.08 14.72
CA LEU A 11 25.94 -3.23 13.84
C LEU A 11 25.27 -3.03 12.47
N GLU A 12 24.03 -2.55 12.43
CA GLU A 12 23.32 -2.20 11.19
C GLU A 12 24.08 -1.17 10.35
N ALA A 13 24.67 -0.15 10.99
CA ALA A 13 25.45 0.87 10.29
C ALA A 13 26.70 0.27 9.64
N VAL A 14 27.40 -0.64 10.34
CA VAL A 14 28.56 -1.36 9.78
C VAL A 14 28.12 -2.27 8.63
N ILE A 15 26.99 -2.98 8.76
CA ILE A 15 26.45 -3.83 7.68
C ILE A 15 26.11 -2.97 6.44
N ARG A 16 25.47 -1.81 6.63
CA ARG A 16 25.14 -0.85 5.56
C ARG A 16 26.34 -0.21 4.88
N SER A 17 27.56 -0.39 5.40
CA SER A 17 28.78 0.04 4.70
C SER A 17 29.17 -0.87 3.53
N HIS A 18 28.52 -2.03 3.39
CA HIS A 18 28.72 -2.91 2.24
C HIS A 18 28.06 -2.29 0.98
N PRO A 19 28.75 -2.19 -0.17
CA PRO A 19 28.24 -1.52 -1.36
C PRO A 19 26.95 -2.14 -1.90
N ASP A 20 26.79 -3.46 -1.76
CA ASP A 20 25.60 -4.19 -2.22
C ASP A 20 24.45 -4.24 -1.19
N ILE A 21 24.54 -3.56 -0.04
CA ILE A 21 23.47 -3.54 0.97
C ILE A 21 22.86 -2.15 1.05
N GLY A 22 21.58 -2.04 0.69
CA GLY A 22 20.83 -0.78 0.78
C GLY A 22 20.21 -0.51 2.14
N ALA A 23 19.71 -1.58 2.78
CA ALA A 23 19.12 -1.49 4.11
C ALA A 23 19.41 -2.76 4.91
N ALA A 24 19.57 -2.60 6.22
CA ALA A 24 19.84 -3.70 7.12
C ALA A 24 19.14 -3.47 8.46
N LEU A 25 18.46 -4.50 8.96
CA LEU A 25 17.94 -4.56 10.32
C LEU A 25 18.48 -5.82 11.00
N VAL A 26 18.89 -5.70 12.26
CA VAL A 26 19.33 -6.86 13.05
C VAL A 26 18.27 -7.19 14.10
N ALA A 27 17.86 -8.44 14.22
CA ALA A 27 16.92 -8.88 15.24
C ALA A 27 17.54 -9.96 16.12
N GLU A 28 17.33 -9.86 17.42
CA GLU A 28 17.59 -10.94 18.35
C GLU A 28 16.40 -11.90 18.35
N LEU A 29 16.66 -13.18 18.08
CA LEU A 29 15.65 -14.24 18.23
C LEU A 29 16.09 -15.18 19.35
N PRO A 30 15.14 -15.63 20.20
CA PRO A 30 15.39 -16.75 21.10
C PRO A 30 15.74 -17.98 20.26
N GLU A 31 16.86 -18.62 20.58
CA GLU A 31 17.38 -19.75 19.83
C GLU A 31 16.64 -21.05 20.17
N ASP A 32 16.15 -21.21 21.42
CA ASP A 32 15.30 -22.30 21.92
C ASP A 32 14.88 -22.00 23.39
N GLU A 33 14.18 -22.93 24.08
CA GLU A 33 13.83 -22.85 25.52
C GLU A 33 15.05 -22.64 26.45
N SER A 34 16.28 -22.84 25.94
CA SER A 34 17.55 -22.63 26.64
C SER A 34 17.94 -21.16 26.83
N GLY A 35 17.19 -20.20 26.25
CA GLY A 35 17.37 -18.77 26.49
C GLY A 35 18.58 -18.13 25.81
N THR A 36 19.33 -18.87 24.98
CA THR A 36 20.42 -18.29 24.17
C THR A 36 19.82 -17.44 23.05
N ARG A 37 20.32 -16.22 22.84
CA ARG A 37 19.83 -15.31 21.79
C ARG A 37 20.72 -15.41 20.56
N ARG A 38 20.12 -15.62 19.38
CA ARG A 38 20.81 -15.55 18.10
C ARG A 38 20.52 -14.24 17.39
N LEU A 39 21.56 -13.62 16.82
CA LEU A 39 21.41 -12.44 15.98
C LEU A 39 21.09 -12.85 14.55
N VAL A 40 20.03 -12.27 13.99
CA VAL A 40 19.59 -12.46 12.61
C VAL A 40 19.67 -11.13 11.89
N ALA A 41 20.38 -11.09 10.77
CA ALA A 41 20.47 -9.92 9.91
C ALA A 41 19.48 -10.03 8.75
N HIS A 42 18.54 -9.10 8.68
CA HIS A 42 17.60 -8.94 7.57
C HIS A 42 18.15 -7.88 6.63
N LEU A 43 18.43 -8.26 5.39
CA LEU A 43 19.11 -7.41 4.41
C LEU A 43 18.19 -7.13 3.23
N ALA A 44 18.32 -5.94 2.65
CA ALA A 44 17.69 -5.57 1.39
C ALA A 44 18.70 -4.90 0.43
N PRO A 45 18.54 -5.07 -0.89
CA PRO A 45 19.47 -4.51 -1.88
C PRO A 45 19.39 -2.97 -1.92
N PRO A 46 20.32 -2.30 -2.62
CA PRO A 46 20.31 -0.84 -2.80
C PRO A 46 18.99 -0.31 -3.35
N ALA A 47 18.63 0.92 -2.98
CA ALA A 47 17.39 1.55 -3.41
C ALA A 47 17.28 1.54 -4.94
N GLY A 48 16.18 0.97 -5.47
CA GLY A 48 15.94 0.84 -6.91
C GLY A 48 16.22 -0.55 -7.49
N ALA A 49 17.01 -1.38 -6.80
CA ALA A 49 17.19 -2.79 -7.16
C ALA A 49 16.05 -3.64 -6.56
N ARG A 50 15.51 -4.58 -7.35
CA ARG A 50 14.47 -5.52 -6.89
C ARG A 50 15.07 -6.79 -6.26
N SER A 51 16.31 -7.11 -6.61
CA SER A 51 17.09 -8.24 -6.14
C SER A 51 18.58 -7.91 -6.30
N TRP A 52 19.45 -8.70 -5.67
CA TRP A 52 20.88 -8.68 -5.96
C TRP A 52 21.15 -9.30 -7.34
N PRO A 53 22.14 -8.79 -8.10
CA PRO A 53 22.60 -9.44 -9.33
C PRO A 53 23.03 -10.90 -9.06
N PRO A 54 22.82 -11.84 -10.00
CA PRO A 54 23.30 -13.21 -9.85
C PRO A 54 24.82 -13.33 -9.65
N ALA A 55 25.58 -12.33 -10.13
CA ALA A 55 27.03 -12.24 -10.05
C ALA A 55 27.54 -11.34 -8.90
N ALA A 56 26.65 -10.83 -8.02
CA ALA A 56 27.11 -10.08 -6.86
C ALA A 56 27.71 -11.06 -5.83
N ASP A 57 28.93 -10.75 -5.41
CA ASP A 57 29.60 -11.43 -4.30
C ASP A 57 28.89 -11.04 -2.99
N LEU A 58 27.81 -11.80 -2.71
CA LEU A 58 27.05 -11.99 -1.46
C LEU A 58 25.93 -11.05 -0.99
N PRO A 59 25.02 -11.54 -0.09
CA PRO A 59 25.31 -12.08 1.27
C PRO A 59 24.61 -13.40 1.66
N ASP A 60 25.28 -14.53 1.52
CA ASP A 60 25.25 -15.65 2.47
C ASP A 60 25.93 -15.25 3.80
N GLY A 61 25.85 -16.11 4.83
CA GLY A 61 26.38 -15.79 6.15
C GLY A 61 27.91 -15.72 6.24
N ALA A 62 28.66 -16.21 5.26
CA ALA A 62 30.13 -16.25 5.29
C ALA A 62 30.76 -14.90 4.91
N GLN A 63 30.45 -14.33 3.74
CA GLN A 63 31.09 -13.05 3.36
C GLN A 63 30.51 -11.86 4.13
N LEU A 64 29.28 -11.93 4.69
CA LEU A 64 28.86 -10.93 5.68
C LEU A 64 29.78 -10.97 6.92
N ARG A 65 30.13 -12.17 7.41
CA ARG A 65 31.06 -12.31 8.54
C ARG A 65 32.47 -11.83 8.18
N GLU A 66 32.91 -12.04 6.95
CA GLU A 66 34.18 -11.53 6.44
C GLU A 66 34.21 -9.99 6.41
N HIS A 67 33.17 -9.35 5.87
CA HIS A 67 33.06 -7.88 5.86
C HIS A 67 33.02 -7.26 7.25
N LEU A 68 32.44 -7.98 8.22
CA LEU A 68 32.36 -7.60 9.62
C LEU A 68 33.61 -7.99 10.43
N ALA A 69 34.50 -8.83 9.87
CA ALA A 69 35.71 -9.27 10.55
C ALA A 69 36.61 -8.06 10.84
N GLY A 70 37.08 -7.95 12.09
CA GLY A 70 37.91 -6.84 12.54
C GLY A 70 37.16 -5.53 12.83
N LYS A 71 35.87 -5.42 12.48
CA LYS A 71 35.01 -4.26 12.81
C LYS A 71 34.08 -4.52 13.99
N VAL A 72 33.69 -5.79 14.17
CA VAL A 72 32.73 -6.23 15.19
C VAL A 72 33.30 -7.46 15.90
N ALA A 73 33.05 -7.58 17.21
CA ALA A 73 33.47 -8.75 17.98
C ALA A 73 32.78 -10.02 17.46
N ARG A 74 33.50 -11.15 17.40
CA ARG A 74 32.99 -12.41 16.81
C ARG A 74 31.67 -12.90 17.44
N VAL A 75 31.46 -12.62 18.72
CA VAL A 75 30.24 -12.97 19.48
C VAL A 75 29.02 -12.15 19.03
N GLN A 76 29.23 -10.98 18.44
CA GLN A 76 28.20 -10.04 18.01
C GLN A 76 27.89 -10.17 16.51
N LEU A 77 28.49 -11.17 15.83
CA LEU A 77 28.23 -11.40 14.42
C LEU A 77 26.86 -12.06 14.21
N PRO A 78 26.05 -11.60 13.24
CA PRO A 78 24.82 -12.27 12.86
C PRO A 78 25.11 -13.73 12.43
N GLN A 79 24.38 -14.67 13.02
CA GLN A 79 24.52 -16.10 12.73
C GLN A 79 23.66 -16.52 11.55
N VAL A 80 22.56 -15.81 11.32
CA VAL A 80 21.61 -16.06 10.23
C VAL A 80 21.42 -14.80 9.42
N VAL A 81 21.46 -14.93 8.10
CA VAL A 81 21.17 -13.84 7.17
C VAL A 81 19.87 -14.17 6.45
N VAL A 82 18.90 -13.26 6.53
CA VAL A 82 17.61 -13.33 5.86
C VAL A 82 17.59 -12.27 4.78
N ARG A 83 17.57 -12.70 3.53
CA ARG A 83 17.47 -11.80 2.38
C ARG A 83 16.01 -11.39 2.20
N LEU A 84 15.77 -10.11 1.96
CA LEU A 84 14.46 -9.54 1.65
C LEU A 84 14.57 -8.63 0.43
N ARG A 85 13.50 -8.55 -0.38
CA ARG A 85 13.39 -7.53 -1.45
C ARG A 85 13.37 -6.11 -0.87
N THR A 86 12.66 -5.93 0.24
CA THR A 86 12.53 -4.66 0.95
C THR A 86 12.28 -4.95 2.43
N LEU A 87 12.87 -4.14 3.32
CA LEU A 87 12.55 -4.22 4.74
C LEU A 87 11.11 -3.77 5.01
N PRO A 88 10.37 -4.44 5.93
CA PRO A 88 9.07 -3.98 6.39
C PRO A 88 9.16 -2.54 6.92
N ARG A 89 8.15 -1.72 6.62
CA ARG A 89 8.06 -0.34 7.11
C ARG A 89 6.75 -0.12 7.85
N ASN A 90 6.76 0.78 8.84
CA ASN A 90 5.58 1.20 9.56
C ASN A 90 4.76 2.21 8.71
N ARG A 91 3.57 2.60 9.21
CA ARG A 91 2.71 3.59 8.52
C ARG A 91 3.39 4.96 8.32
N GLY A 92 4.39 5.27 9.14
CA GLY A 92 5.22 6.48 9.04
C GLY A 92 6.36 6.37 8.02
N GLY A 93 6.56 5.21 7.38
CA GLY A 93 7.62 4.98 6.40
C GLY A 93 9.00 4.65 7.00
N GLN A 94 9.09 4.52 8.33
CA GLN A 94 10.28 4.05 9.03
C GLN A 94 10.34 2.53 9.03
N GLU A 95 11.52 1.95 9.18
CA GLU A 95 11.70 0.49 9.23
C GLU A 95 10.97 -0.11 10.44
N ASN A 96 10.31 -1.26 10.24
CA ASN A 96 9.49 -1.92 11.24
C ASN A 96 10.11 -3.26 11.65
N ARG A 97 10.81 -3.25 12.78
CA ARG A 97 11.50 -4.41 13.35
C ARG A 97 10.54 -5.52 13.81
N GLU A 98 9.34 -5.15 14.28
CA GLU A 98 8.34 -6.10 14.79
C GLU A 98 7.71 -6.94 13.68
N ALA A 99 7.71 -6.43 12.45
CA ALA A 99 7.20 -7.11 11.28
C ALA A 99 8.26 -7.94 10.54
N LEU A 100 9.47 -8.08 11.10
CA LEU A 100 10.53 -8.87 10.48
C LEU A 100 10.17 -10.35 10.42
N PRO A 101 10.26 -10.99 9.24
CA PRO A 101 9.94 -12.40 9.12
C PRO A 101 11.01 -13.25 9.82
N ARG A 102 10.58 -14.25 10.59
CA ARG A 102 11.51 -15.16 11.26
C ARG A 102 12.15 -16.12 10.23
N PRO A 103 13.46 -16.41 10.34
CA PRO A 103 14.08 -17.43 9.52
C PRO A 103 13.44 -18.78 9.81
N VAL A 104 13.13 -19.54 8.75
CA VAL A 104 12.70 -20.93 8.88
C VAL A 104 13.90 -21.71 9.41
N ALA A 105 13.78 -22.29 10.60
CA ALA A 105 14.85 -23.11 11.17
C ALA A 105 15.04 -24.34 10.27
N ALA A 106 16.22 -24.46 9.64
CA ALA A 106 16.61 -25.69 8.98
C ALA A 106 16.89 -26.75 10.05
N GLY A 107 15.90 -27.58 10.39
CA GLY A 107 16.06 -28.62 11.41
C GLY A 107 14.87 -29.59 11.56
N LYS A 108 15.01 -30.75 10.89
CA LYS A 108 14.21 -32.00 10.94
C LYS A 108 12.83 -32.05 10.25
N PRO A 109 12.57 -33.05 9.37
CA PRO A 109 11.24 -33.32 8.84
C PRO A 109 10.40 -34.01 9.93
N GLY A 110 9.73 -33.20 10.75
CA GLY A 110 8.80 -33.64 11.79
C GLY A 110 7.36 -33.36 11.39
N ARG A 111 6.72 -34.35 10.78
CA ARG A 111 5.29 -34.71 10.81
C ARG A 111 4.26 -33.60 11.14
N GLY A 112 3.45 -33.28 10.13
CA GLY A 112 2.15 -32.60 10.14
C GLY A 112 1.60 -32.03 11.45
N GLY A 113 1.38 -30.71 11.45
CA GLY A 113 0.55 -30.00 12.42
C GLY A 113 -0.13 -28.81 11.77
N ALA A 114 -1.44 -28.91 11.58
CA ALA A 114 -2.30 -27.85 11.07
C ALA A 114 -2.50 -26.73 12.11
N GLY A 115 -2.72 -25.50 11.62
CA GLY A 115 -3.52 -24.48 12.30
C GLY A 115 -2.86 -23.73 13.46
N GLY A 116 -2.47 -22.48 13.21
CA GLY A 116 -2.16 -21.50 14.24
C GLY A 116 -2.67 -20.13 13.84
N SER A 117 -3.97 -19.89 14.02
CA SER A 117 -4.57 -18.56 13.93
C SER A 117 -4.04 -17.68 15.06
N GLY A 118 -2.97 -16.94 14.79
CA GLY A 118 -2.46 -15.91 15.68
C GLY A 118 -3.42 -14.72 15.72
N LYS A 119 -4.28 -14.68 16.75
CA LYS A 119 -5.07 -13.51 17.12
C LYS A 119 -4.13 -12.32 17.33
N TYR A 120 -4.34 -11.27 16.53
CA TYR A 120 -3.66 -9.99 16.68
C TYR A 120 -4.28 -9.24 17.86
N THR A 121 -3.59 -9.19 19.00
CA THR A 121 -3.83 -8.24 20.08
C THR A 121 -2.84 -7.09 19.96
N PRO A 122 -3.26 -5.86 19.62
CA PRO A 122 -2.38 -4.71 19.70
C PRO A 122 -2.28 -4.29 21.16
N THR A 123 -1.22 -4.71 21.85
CA THR A 123 -0.75 -4.05 23.07
C THR A 123 0.21 -2.95 22.65
N GLY A 124 -0.28 -1.71 22.69
CA GLY A 124 0.49 -0.53 22.33
C GLY A 124 -0.38 0.70 22.49
N SER A 125 -0.54 1.14 23.74
CA SER A 125 -1.11 2.42 24.12
C SER A 125 -0.22 3.56 23.60
N GLY A 126 -0.37 3.87 22.32
CA GLY A 126 -0.06 5.17 21.75
C GLY A 126 -1.33 5.61 21.06
N ALA A 127 -2.04 6.56 21.67
CA ALA A 127 -3.20 7.17 21.05
C ALA A 127 -2.86 7.51 19.59
N PRO A 128 -3.66 7.09 18.60
CA PRO A 128 -3.44 7.54 17.24
C PRO A 128 -3.57 9.06 17.29
N THR A 129 -2.49 9.79 17.03
CA THR A 129 -2.61 11.18 16.60
C THR A 129 -3.08 11.10 15.15
N PRO A 130 -4.38 11.34 14.86
CA PRO A 130 -4.76 11.54 13.48
C PRO A 130 -4.13 12.88 13.09
N PHE A 131 -3.32 12.86 12.04
CA PHE A 131 -2.91 14.00 11.21
C PHE A 131 -3.27 15.43 11.69
N PRO A 132 -2.34 16.40 11.60
CA PRO A 132 -2.69 17.82 11.51
C PRO A 132 -3.28 18.14 10.12
N LEU A 133 -4.34 17.43 9.74
CA LEU A 133 -5.24 17.73 8.62
C LEU A 133 -6.70 17.73 9.12
N VAL A 134 -6.90 17.78 10.43
CA VAL A 134 -8.19 17.96 11.11
C VAL A 134 -8.26 19.38 11.66
N GLY A 135 -8.30 20.33 10.73
CA GLY A 135 -8.86 21.67 10.96
C GLY A 135 -9.80 22.09 9.83
N CYS A 136 -9.76 21.39 8.69
CA CYS A 136 -10.49 21.76 7.48
C CYS A 136 -11.53 20.74 7.02
N GLY A 137 -11.68 19.55 7.60
CA GLY A 137 -12.56 18.50 7.03
C GLY A 137 -14.02 18.93 6.83
N ILE A 138 -14.64 19.47 7.88
CA ILE A 138 -16.02 19.96 7.82
C ILE A 138 -16.16 21.23 6.97
N PRO A 139 -15.36 22.30 7.14
CA PRO A 139 -15.48 23.51 6.32
C PRO A 139 -15.05 23.29 4.86
N PHE A 140 -14.14 22.35 4.56
CA PHE A 140 -13.82 21.92 3.21
C PHE A 140 -15.01 21.18 2.59
N LEU A 141 -15.66 20.26 3.32
CA LEU A 141 -16.87 19.60 2.82
C LEU A 141 -18.03 20.59 2.60
N ILE A 142 -18.23 21.55 3.51
CA ILE A 142 -19.24 22.61 3.37
C ILE A 142 -18.91 23.55 2.19
N GLY A 143 -17.66 24.00 2.09
CA GLY A 143 -17.20 24.87 1.00
C GLY A 143 -17.27 24.18 -0.37
N THR A 144 -16.90 22.90 -0.43
CA THR A 144 -17.01 22.09 -1.65
C THR A 144 -18.48 21.83 -1.99
N GLY A 145 -19.36 21.66 -0.99
CA GLY A 145 -20.81 21.54 -1.20
C GLY A 145 -21.44 22.80 -1.81
N LEU A 146 -21.08 24.00 -1.33
CA LEU A 146 -21.54 25.25 -1.93
C LEU A 146 -21.03 25.42 -3.37
N ILE A 147 -19.74 25.13 -3.60
CA ILE A 147 -19.15 25.16 -4.95
C ILE A 147 -19.86 24.15 -5.85
N PHE A 148 -20.13 22.94 -5.36
CA PHE A 148 -20.83 21.88 -6.09
C PHE A 148 -22.21 22.33 -6.57
N PHE A 149 -23.05 22.92 -5.70
CA PHE A 149 -24.37 23.41 -6.10
C PHE A 149 -24.30 24.57 -7.11
N ILE A 150 -23.32 25.47 -6.96
CA ILE A 150 -23.11 26.57 -7.91
C ILE A 150 -22.68 26.02 -9.27
N LEU A 151 -21.68 25.12 -9.30
CA LEU A 151 -21.20 24.54 -10.55
C LEU A 151 -22.29 23.72 -11.24
N ALA A 152 -23.12 22.99 -10.49
CA ALA A 152 -24.23 22.22 -11.09
C ALA A 152 -25.15 23.15 -11.88
N LYS A 153 -25.50 24.32 -11.33
CA LYS A 153 -26.32 25.32 -12.02
C LYS A 153 -25.65 25.95 -13.24
N ILE A 154 -24.32 26.06 -13.24
CA ILE A 154 -23.56 26.63 -14.37
C ILE A 154 -23.38 25.60 -15.49
N LEU A 155 -23.02 24.36 -15.14
CA LEU A 155 -22.67 23.30 -16.08
C LEU A 155 -23.91 22.57 -16.63
N TRP A 156 -24.95 22.41 -15.79
CA TRP A 156 -26.19 21.71 -16.11
C TRP A 156 -27.41 22.50 -15.61
N PRO A 157 -27.77 23.62 -16.26
CA PRO A 157 -28.90 24.44 -15.84
C PRO A 157 -30.19 23.62 -15.75
N GLY A 158 -30.91 23.75 -14.63
CA GLY A 158 -32.19 23.06 -14.39
C GLY A 158 -32.10 21.59 -13.91
N SER A 159 -30.91 20.97 -13.90
CA SER A 159 -30.79 19.55 -13.51
C SER A 159 -31.06 19.30 -12.02
N THR A 160 -30.78 20.29 -11.17
CA THR A 160 -30.93 20.17 -9.71
C THR A 160 -32.19 20.84 -9.17
N GLU A 161 -33.08 21.33 -10.04
CA GLU A 161 -34.31 22.00 -9.63
C GLU A 161 -35.35 20.98 -9.15
N LEU A 162 -35.87 21.20 -7.94
CA LEU A 162 -36.83 20.30 -7.29
C LEU A 162 -38.22 20.93 -7.15
N ASP A 163 -38.43 22.12 -7.71
CA ASP A 163 -39.65 22.92 -7.51
C ASP A 163 -40.92 22.22 -8.01
N GLY A 164 -40.78 21.31 -8.98
CA GLY A 164 -41.87 20.48 -9.50
C GLY A 164 -42.06 19.13 -8.79
N VAL A 165 -41.22 18.80 -7.80
CA VAL A 165 -41.21 17.48 -7.15
C VAL A 165 -41.93 17.54 -5.80
N PRO A 166 -42.99 16.76 -5.57
CA PRO A 166 -43.70 16.76 -4.30
C PRO A 166 -42.89 16.09 -3.17
N ASN A 167 -43.14 16.49 -1.93
CA ASN A 167 -42.60 15.79 -0.76
C ASN A 167 -43.27 14.41 -0.59
N PRO A 168 -42.53 13.36 -0.13
CA PRO A 168 -41.15 13.39 0.37
C PRO A 168 -40.06 13.21 -0.70
N TRP A 169 -40.42 13.08 -1.98
CA TRP A 169 -39.46 12.76 -3.05
C TRP A 169 -38.41 13.85 -3.25
N ALA A 170 -38.80 15.13 -3.16
CA ALA A 170 -37.87 16.26 -3.21
C ALA A 170 -36.79 16.14 -2.10
N PHE A 171 -37.19 15.79 -0.88
CA PHE A 171 -36.25 15.57 0.20
C PHE A 171 -35.29 14.40 -0.08
N LEU A 172 -35.77 13.29 -0.63
CA LEU A 172 -34.92 12.15 -0.98
C LEU A 172 -33.89 12.50 -2.07
N PHE A 173 -34.29 13.26 -3.10
CA PHE A 173 -33.36 13.77 -4.11
C PHE A 173 -32.34 14.74 -3.51
N PHE A 174 -32.76 15.62 -2.59
CA PHE A 174 -31.83 16.50 -1.89
C PHE A 174 -30.78 15.71 -1.11
N VAL A 175 -31.19 14.66 -0.38
CA VAL A 175 -30.25 13.78 0.33
C VAL A 175 -29.28 13.12 -0.64
N LEU A 176 -29.77 12.62 -1.79
CA LEU A 176 -28.91 12.04 -2.83
C LEU A 176 -27.83 13.04 -3.29
N TYR A 177 -28.19 14.30 -3.55
CA TYR A 177 -27.23 15.34 -3.94
C TYR A 177 -26.15 15.61 -2.90
N LEU A 178 -26.48 15.50 -1.60
CA LEU A 178 -25.47 15.60 -0.55
C LEU A 178 -24.44 14.47 -0.63
N PHE A 179 -24.88 13.25 -0.91
CA PHE A 179 -23.98 12.10 -1.09
C PHE A 179 -23.13 12.24 -2.36
N GLU A 180 -23.72 12.70 -3.47
CA GLU A 180 -22.98 12.96 -4.70
C GLU A 180 -21.90 14.04 -4.49
N GLY A 181 -22.25 15.14 -3.83
CA GLY A 181 -21.31 16.20 -3.50
C GLY A 181 -20.21 15.75 -2.56
N ALA A 182 -20.54 14.96 -1.53
CA ALA A 182 -19.57 14.39 -0.62
C ALA A 182 -18.62 13.40 -1.34
N SER A 183 -19.16 12.56 -2.21
CA SER A 183 -18.39 11.61 -3.04
C SER A 183 -17.45 12.34 -3.99
N PHE A 184 -17.92 13.39 -4.66
CA PHE A 184 -17.11 14.22 -5.54
C PHE A 184 -15.95 14.89 -4.77
N ALA A 185 -16.23 15.50 -3.62
CA ALA A 185 -15.22 16.12 -2.76
C ALA A 185 -14.17 15.10 -2.29
N ALA A 186 -14.62 13.92 -1.84
CA ALA A 186 -13.74 12.82 -1.46
C ALA A 186 -12.87 12.36 -2.63
N GLY A 187 -13.45 12.29 -3.84
CA GLY A 187 -12.76 11.96 -5.08
C GLY A 187 -11.64 12.96 -5.41
N LEU A 188 -11.86 14.26 -5.25
CA LEU A 188 -10.84 15.30 -5.45
C LEU A 188 -9.70 15.20 -4.43
N VAL A 189 -10.02 14.98 -3.15
CA VAL A 189 -9.01 14.77 -2.11
C VAL A 189 -8.18 13.52 -2.44
N PHE A 190 -8.84 12.44 -2.85
CA PHE A 190 -8.19 11.19 -3.20
C PHE A 190 -7.38 11.30 -4.50
N LEU A 191 -7.79 12.13 -5.47
CA LEU A 191 -7.03 12.40 -6.68
C LEU A 191 -5.65 12.99 -6.36
N VAL A 192 -5.57 13.90 -5.39
CA VAL A 192 -4.30 14.55 -5.01
C VAL A 192 -3.47 13.65 -4.07
N GLY A 193 -4.07 13.11 -3.01
CA GLY A 193 -3.32 12.42 -1.95
C GLY A 193 -3.36 10.88 -1.99
N GLY A 194 -4.36 10.29 -2.66
CA GLY A 194 -4.67 8.87 -2.58
C GLY A 194 -3.55 7.97 -3.10
N ARG A 195 -2.88 8.37 -4.19
CA ARG A 195 -1.81 7.58 -4.78
C ARG A 195 -0.64 7.35 -3.83
N ALA A 196 -0.19 8.39 -3.12
CA ALA A 196 0.90 8.27 -2.16
C ALA A 196 0.53 7.33 -1.01
N MET A 197 -0.72 7.38 -0.56
CA MET A 197 -1.23 6.49 0.48
C MET A 197 -1.27 5.03 0.01
N MET A 198 -1.72 4.77 -1.22
CA MET A 198 -1.77 3.42 -1.80
C MET A 198 -0.38 2.79 -1.93
N LEU A 199 0.63 3.57 -2.36
CA LEU A 199 2.02 3.11 -2.46
C LEU A 199 2.62 2.74 -1.10
N ARG A 200 2.22 3.44 -0.02
CA ARG A 200 2.70 3.15 1.34
C ARG A 200 2.12 1.84 1.90
N HIS A 201 0.89 1.49 1.56
CA HIS A 201 0.22 0.31 2.08
C HIS A 201 0.50 -0.97 1.28
N GLY A 202 0.99 -0.85 0.04
CA GLY A 202 1.32 -1.98 -0.83
C GLY A 202 2.74 -1.92 -1.41
N PRO A 203 3.80 -1.97 -0.57
CA PRO A 203 5.18 -2.01 -1.05
C PRO A 203 5.38 -3.28 -1.90
N GLY A 204 5.59 -3.12 -3.20
CA GLY A 204 5.80 -4.21 -4.15
C GLY A 204 4.83 -4.26 -5.33
N GLN A 205 3.70 -3.55 -5.28
CA GLN A 205 2.83 -3.46 -6.45
C GLN A 205 3.44 -2.56 -7.54
N SER A 206 3.19 -2.90 -8.81
CA SER A 206 3.76 -2.12 -9.93
C SER A 206 3.23 -0.68 -9.94
N PRO A 207 4.08 0.35 -10.10
CA PRO A 207 3.65 1.75 -10.09
C PRO A 207 2.63 2.11 -11.18
N GLY A 208 2.62 1.37 -12.30
CA GLY A 208 1.62 1.52 -13.35
C GLY A 208 0.24 1.03 -12.90
N PHE A 209 0.19 -0.14 -12.27
CA PHE A 209 -1.07 -0.70 -11.80
C PHE A 209 -1.66 0.07 -10.62
N THR A 210 -0.83 0.55 -9.69
CA THR A 210 -1.28 1.47 -8.63
C THR A 210 -1.85 2.77 -9.20
N ARG A 211 -1.29 3.30 -10.30
CA ARG A 211 -1.88 4.46 -10.99
C ARG A 211 -3.26 4.13 -11.57
N ALA A 212 -3.41 2.98 -12.22
CA ALA A 212 -4.69 2.56 -12.77
C ALA A 212 -5.75 2.41 -11.66
N ALA A 213 -5.42 1.76 -10.55
CA ALA A 213 -6.32 1.60 -9.41
C ALA A 213 -6.65 2.94 -8.73
N HIS A 214 -5.67 3.84 -8.62
CA HIS A 214 -5.88 5.20 -8.11
C HIS A 214 -6.90 5.96 -8.97
N LEU A 215 -6.69 5.99 -10.29
CA LEU A 215 -7.62 6.65 -11.22
C LEU A 215 -9.00 5.99 -11.24
N ALA A 216 -9.06 4.66 -11.11
CA ALA A 216 -10.31 3.92 -11.02
C ALA A 216 -11.14 4.35 -9.79
N VAL A 217 -10.51 4.44 -8.61
CA VAL A 217 -11.20 4.92 -7.39
C VAL A 217 -11.65 6.37 -7.54
N VAL A 218 -10.80 7.24 -8.08
CA VAL A 218 -11.18 8.64 -8.34
C VAL A 218 -12.39 8.70 -9.26
N TYR A 219 -12.38 7.95 -10.36
CA TYR A 219 -13.50 7.91 -11.30
C TYR A 219 -14.77 7.41 -10.63
N LEU A 220 -14.70 6.32 -9.86
CA LEU A 220 -15.84 5.78 -9.11
C LEU A 220 -16.42 6.76 -8.08
N LEU A 221 -15.63 7.71 -7.57
CA LEU A 221 -16.10 8.72 -6.63
C LEU A 221 -16.68 9.96 -7.31
N ILE A 222 -16.06 10.40 -8.41
CA ILE A 222 -16.41 11.64 -9.11
C ILE A 222 -17.55 11.45 -10.11
N ALA A 223 -17.62 10.31 -10.81
CA ALA A 223 -18.46 10.14 -12.00
C ALA A 223 -19.96 10.27 -11.73
N TRP A 224 -20.43 9.95 -10.51
CA TRP A 224 -21.85 10.03 -10.15
C TRP A 224 -22.45 11.41 -10.41
N TRP A 225 -21.70 12.47 -10.11
CA TRP A 225 -22.21 13.83 -10.24
C TRP A 225 -22.49 14.25 -11.69
N PRO A 226 -21.51 14.27 -12.61
CA PRO A 226 -21.79 14.61 -14.01
C PRO A 226 -22.76 13.60 -14.64
N GLN A 227 -22.65 12.31 -14.29
CA GLN A 227 -23.54 11.28 -14.81
C GLN A 227 -25.01 11.59 -14.51
N ASP A 228 -25.36 11.81 -13.24
CA ASP A 228 -26.74 12.05 -12.83
C ASP A 228 -27.30 13.34 -13.47
N ASN A 229 -26.50 14.40 -13.50
CA ASN A 229 -26.91 15.67 -14.11
C ASN A 229 -27.14 15.57 -15.62
N PHE A 230 -26.29 14.84 -16.36
CA PHE A 230 -26.52 14.61 -17.78
C PHE A 230 -27.77 13.76 -18.04
N TYR A 231 -28.01 12.72 -17.25
CA TYR A 231 -29.22 11.89 -17.41
C TYR A 231 -30.51 12.66 -17.15
N ARG A 232 -30.51 13.59 -16.19
CA ARG A 232 -31.69 14.42 -15.89
C ARG A 232 -32.06 15.36 -17.04
N LEU A 233 -31.07 15.86 -17.77
CA LEU A 233 -31.28 16.76 -18.90
C LEU A 233 -31.52 16.02 -20.22
N ALA A 234 -31.12 14.75 -20.31
CA ALA A 234 -31.35 13.95 -21.49
C ALA A 234 -32.85 13.66 -21.67
N ALA A 235 -33.40 14.02 -22.83
CA ALA A 235 -34.76 13.66 -23.18
C ALA A 235 -34.92 12.13 -23.17
N LYS A 236 -35.99 11.63 -22.55
CA LYS A 236 -36.20 10.17 -22.37
C LYS A 236 -36.35 9.40 -23.69
N HIS A 237 -36.67 10.10 -24.78
CA HIS A 237 -36.88 9.54 -26.11
C HIS A 237 -35.70 9.81 -27.06
N ASP A 238 -34.65 10.50 -26.60
CA ASP A 238 -33.42 10.72 -27.37
C ASP A 238 -32.48 9.52 -27.22
N TRP A 239 -32.77 8.46 -27.96
CA TRP A 239 -32.01 7.20 -27.89
C TRP A 239 -30.51 7.35 -28.18
N PRO A 240 -30.07 8.17 -29.18
CA PRO A 240 -28.64 8.41 -29.40
C PRO A 240 -27.94 9.00 -28.17
N LEU A 241 -28.52 10.03 -27.55
CA LEU A 241 -27.92 10.64 -26.35
C LEU A 241 -27.95 9.68 -25.16
N GLN A 242 -29.06 8.98 -24.93
CA GLN A 242 -29.17 7.98 -23.87
C GLN A 242 -28.11 6.88 -24.03
N ALA A 243 -27.92 6.38 -25.25
CA ALA A 243 -26.88 5.40 -25.55
C ALA A 243 -25.48 5.97 -25.29
N ALA A 244 -25.20 7.19 -25.74
CA ALA A 244 -23.93 7.85 -25.50
C ALA A 244 -23.62 7.97 -24.00
N LEU A 245 -24.59 8.37 -23.17
CA LEU A 245 -24.43 8.49 -21.72
C LEU A 245 -24.20 7.14 -21.04
N VAL A 246 -24.93 6.10 -21.44
CA VAL A 246 -24.73 4.73 -20.91
C VAL A 246 -23.31 4.25 -21.20
N TYR A 247 -22.82 4.43 -22.41
CA TYR A 247 -21.48 3.99 -22.79
C TYR A 247 -20.40 4.86 -22.16
N ALA A 248 -20.60 6.19 -22.11
CA ALA A 248 -19.62 7.12 -21.57
C ALA A 248 -19.41 6.95 -20.06
N PHE A 249 -20.46 6.64 -19.30
CA PHE A 249 -20.35 6.52 -17.84
C PHE A 249 -20.27 5.07 -17.35
N ASN A 250 -21.16 4.19 -17.82
CA ASN A 250 -21.30 2.86 -17.22
C ASN A 250 -20.15 1.93 -17.61
N ILE A 251 -19.63 2.00 -18.85
CA ILE A 251 -18.49 1.18 -19.25
C ILE A 251 -17.26 1.51 -18.41
N PRO A 252 -16.84 2.78 -18.27
CA PRO A 252 -15.74 3.11 -17.38
C PRO A 252 -16.02 2.76 -15.90
N LEU A 253 -17.26 2.83 -15.41
CA LEU A 253 -17.59 2.36 -14.04
C LEU A 253 -17.28 0.86 -13.87
N MET A 254 -17.71 0.03 -14.81
CA MET A 254 -17.44 -1.42 -14.79
C MET A 254 -15.95 -1.71 -14.89
N LEU A 255 -15.23 -1.01 -15.78
CA LEU A 255 -13.77 -1.15 -15.93
C LEU A 255 -13.03 -0.70 -14.66
N ALA A 256 -13.41 0.42 -14.06
CA ALA A 256 -12.84 0.92 -12.82
C ALA A 256 -13.06 -0.06 -11.66
N ALA A 257 -14.27 -0.61 -11.54
CA ALA A 257 -14.59 -1.64 -10.55
C ALA A 257 -13.74 -2.91 -10.76
N ALA A 258 -13.57 -3.36 -12.00
CA ALA A 258 -12.73 -4.50 -12.32
C ALA A 258 -11.25 -4.25 -11.96
N VAL A 259 -10.70 -3.09 -12.33
CA VAL A 259 -9.32 -2.70 -11.98
C VAL A 259 -9.13 -2.69 -10.46
N LEU A 260 -10.09 -2.12 -9.73
CA LEU A 260 -10.04 -2.08 -8.26
C LEU A 260 -10.13 -3.49 -7.66
N ALA A 261 -11.01 -4.35 -8.18
CA ALA A 261 -11.13 -5.74 -7.75
C ALA A 261 -9.79 -6.49 -7.92
N PHE A 262 -9.17 -6.42 -9.10
CA PHE A 262 -7.85 -7.00 -9.33
C PHE A 262 -6.76 -6.41 -8.44
N TYR A 263 -6.86 -5.13 -8.10
CA TYR A 263 -5.92 -4.45 -7.22
C TYR A 263 -5.98 -4.97 -5.79
N VAL A 264 -7.19 -5.19 -5.25
CA VAL A 264 -7.37 -5.65 -3.86
C VAL A 264 -7.17 -7.15 -3.69
N THR A 265 -7.43 -7.96 -4.73
CA THR A 265 -7.27 -9.43 -4.65
C THR A 265 -5.86 -9.90 -4.98
N ARG A 266 -5.01 -9.06 -5.60
CA ARG A 266 -3.62 -9.43 -5.87
C ARG A 266 -2.83 -9.53 -4.57
N LYS A 267 -2.20 -10.69 -4.35
CA LYS A 267 -1.24 -10.86 -3.26
C LYS A 267 -0.08 -9.87 -3.45
N PRO A 268 0.32 -9.12 -2.41
CA PRO A 268 1.57 -8.38 -2.46
C PRO A 268 2.72 -9.38 -2.73
N PRO A 269 3.73 -9.01 -3.52
CA PRO A 269 4.87 -9.88 -3.77
C PRO A 269 5.49 -10.30 -2.44
N SER A 270 5.86 -11.58 -2.28
CA SER A 270 6.54 -12.00 -1.06
C SER A 270 7.86 -11.23 -0.95
N PRO A 271 8.25 -10.82 0.27
CA PRO A 271 9.60 -10.34 0.52
C PRO A 271 10.70 -11.34 0.12
N PHE A 272 10.32 -12.62 -0.05
CA PHE A 272 11.19 -13.77 -0.33
C PHE A 272 11.15 -14.28 -1.77
N ASP A 273 10.33 -13.72 -2.66
CA ASP A 273 10.26 -14.21 -4.04
C ASP A 273 11.50 -13.69 -4.79
N PHE A 274 12.59 -14.45 -4.92
CA PHE A 274 13.78 -13.96 -5.65
C PHE A 274 13.79 -14.34 -7.14
N GLU A 275 12.96 -15.29 -7.55
CA GLU A 275 13.10 -16.00 -8.84
C GLU A 275 12.19 -15.49 -9.98
N GLU A 276 11.09 -14.79 -9.68
CA GLU A 276 10.04 -14.52 -10.69
C GLU A 276 10.33 -13.36 -11.67
N ALA A 277 11.53 -12.77 -11.61
CA ALA A 277 11.93 -11.63 -12.45
C ALA A 277 12.84 -12.00 -13.62
N ASP A 278 13.50 -13.17 -13.59
CA ASP A 278 14.51 -13.54 -14.61
C ASP A 278 13.88 -14.13 -15.89
N ASP A 279 12.71 -14.78 -15.78
CA ASP A 279 12.06 -15.44 -16.92
C ASP A 279 11.37 -14.49 -17.91
N ARG A 280 11.34 -13.16 -17.65
CA ARG A 280 10.76 -12.17 -18.57
C ARG A 280 11.81 -11.43 -19.41
N GLY A 281 13.06 -11.87 -19.39
CA GLY A 281 14.19 -11.17 -20.04
C GLY A 281 15.11 -12.03 -20.91
N GLY A 282 14.82 -13.30 -21.17
CA GLY A 282 15.66 -14.16 -22.01
C GLY A 282 15.13 -14.28 -23.45
N PRO A 283 15.93 -14.00 -24.50
CA PRO A 283 15.53 -14.36 -25.86
C PRO A 283 15.45 -15.89 -25.96
N SER A 284 14.30 -16.38 -26.43
CA SER A 284 14.11 -17.76 -26.85
C SER A 284 15.14 -18.11 -27.92
N ALA A 285 16.27 -18.68 -27.51
CA ALA A 285 17.18 -19.35 -28.41
C ALA A 285 16.65 -20.76 -28.68
N ARG A 286 16.05 -20.93 -29.85
CA ARG A 286 16.22 -22.09 -30.75
C ARG A 286 15.59 -21.76 -32.10
#